data_AF-A0A5B0BGJ1-F1
#
_entry.id   AF-A0A5B0BGJ1-F1
#
_cell.length_a   1.000
_cell.length_b   1.000
_cell.length_c   1.000
_cell.angle_alpha   90.00
_cell.angle_beta   90.00
_cell.angle_gamma   90.00
#
_symmetry.space_group_name_H-M   'P 1'
#
loop_
_entity.id
_entity.type
_entity.pdbx_description
1 polymer ?
#
loop_
_entity_poly.entity_id
_entity_poly.type
_entity_poly.pdbx_seq_one_letter_code
_entity_poly.pdbx_strand_id
1 'polypeptide(L)' 'MSEPPQDAVQHAFIALAPPDDAKDELAHALGPAYAAHPGLRWNRIEDWHITLAFLGELPVRTVQRL' A
#
# COMPACT_ATOMS: atom_id res chain seq x y z
N MET A 1 18.53 -0.58 21.15
CA MET A 1 17.46 -0.20 20.20
C MET A 1 17.66 1.28 19.95
N SER A 2 18.37 1.62 18.87
CA SER A 2 18.77 3.01 18.60
C SER A 2 17.55 3.81 18.15
N GLU A 3 17.30 4.95 18.78
CA GLU A 3 16.26 5.88 18.31
C GLU A 3 16.60 6.35 16.88
N PRO A 4 15.60 6.42 15.99
CA PRO A 4 15.82 6.98 14.65
C PRO A 4 16.29 8.45 14.78
N PRO A 5 17.13 8.94 13.84
CA PRO A 5 17.57 10.33 13.84
C PRO A 5 16.37 11.29 13.89
N GLN A 6 16.46 12.37 14.65
CA GLN A 6 15.34 13.30 14.87
C GLN A 6 14.81 13.99 13.59
N ASP A 7 15.61 13.95 12.51
CA ASP A 7 15.29 14.48 11.18
C ASP A 7 14.90 13.40 10.15
N ALA A 8 14.78 12.14 10.56
CA ALA A 8 14.35 11.08 9.67
C ALA A 8 12.91 11.35 9.18
N VAL A 9 12.71 11.25 7.86
CA VAL A 9 11.41 11.40 7.19
C VAL A 9 10.91 10.07 6.64
N GLN A 10 9.60 9.91 6.61
CA GLN A 10 8.91 8.77 6.00
C GLN A 10 7.84 9.27 5.04
N HIS A 11 7.71 8.62 3.88
CA HIS A 11 6.59 8.87 2.98
C HIS A 11 5.37 8.12 3.49
N ALA A 12 4.29 8.86 3.76
CA ALA A 12 3.07 8.31 4.31
C ALA A 12 1.86 8.59 3.41
N PHE A 13 0.87 7.71 3.52
CA PHE A 13 -0.44 7.85 2.93
C PHE A 13 -1.47 7.16 3.84
N ILE A 14 -2.74 7.54 3.70
CA ILE A 14 -3.87 6.90 4.38
C ILE A 14 -4.54 5.98 3.36
N ALA A 15 -4.76 4.74 3.75
CA ALA A 15 -5.35 3.72 2.90
C ALA A 15 -6.56 3.07 3.59
N LEU A 16 -7.53 2.68 2.77
CA LEU A 16 -8.56 1.72 3.15
C LEU A 16 -8.14 0.34 2.64
N ALA A 17 -8.01 -0.61 3.57
CA ALA A 17 -7.83 -2.01 3.23
C ALA A 17 -9.19 -2.61 2.80
N PRO A 18 -9.31 -3.15 1.59
CA PRO A 18 -10.49 -3.90 1.18
C PRO A 18 -10.61 -5.16 2.07
N PRO A 19 -11.85 -5.61 2.37
CA PRO A 19 -12.08 -6.92 2.97
C PRO A 19 -11.54 -8.05 2.06
N ASP A 20 -11.26 -9.21 2.65
CA ASP A 20 -10.62 -10.33 1.92
C ASP A 20 -11.50 -10.87 0.77
N ASP A 21 -12.82 -10.94 0.95
CA ASP A 21 -13.76 -11.37 -0.08
C ASP A 21 -13.75 -10.46 -1.33
N ALA A 22 -13.63 -9.15 -1.12
CA ALA A 22 -13.47 -8.19 -2.21
C ALA A 22 -12.12 -8.37 -2.94
N LYS A 23 -11.05 -8.73 -2.24
CA LYS A 23 -9.75 -9.05 -2.86
C LYS A 23 -9.85 -10.32 -3.70
N ASP A 24 -10.57 -11.34 -3.23
CA ASP A 24 -10.78 -12.59 -3.97
C ASP A 24 -11.58 -12.35 -5.26
N GLU A 25 -12.65 -11.54 -5.19
CA GLU A 25 -13.42 -11.15 -6.38
C GLU A 25 -12.55 -10.44 -7.42
N LEU A 26 -11.69 -9.51 -6.97
CA LEU A 26 -10.75 -8.81 -7.85
C LEU A 26 -9.72 -9.77 -8.45
N ALA A 27 -9.16 -10.70 -7.67
CA ALA A 27 -8.22 -11.70 -8.17
C ALA A 27 -8.84 -12.54 -9.29
N HIS A 28 -10.11 -12.95 -9.12
CA HIS A 28 -10.85 -13.68 -10.13
C HIS A 28 -11.06 -12.83 -11.40
N ALA A 29 -11.54 -11.59 -11.25
CA ALA A 29 -11.84 -10.71 -12.35
C ALA A 29 -10.59 -10.31 -13.17
N LEU A 30 -9.43 -10.18 -12.52
CA LEU A 30 -8.18 -9.74 -13.14
C LEU A 30 -7.34 -10.87 -13.74
N GLY A 31 -7.67 -12.13 -13.46
CA GLY A 31 -6.95 -13.29 -13.99
C GLY A 31 -6.68 -13.23 -15.51
N PRO A 32 -7.67 -12.90 -16.36
CA PRO A 32 -7.45 -12.74 -17.79
C PRO A 32 -6.44 -11.63 -18.15
N ALA A 33 -6.45 -10.51 -17.42
CA ALA A 33 -5.53 -9.40 -17.66
C ALA A 33 -4.10 -9.75 -17.24
N TYR A 34 -3.93 -10.47 -16.12
CA TYR A 34 -2.62 -10.97 -15.69
C TYR A 34 -2.02 -11.92 -16.73
N ALA A 35 -2.82 -12.84 -17.27
CA ALA A 35 -2.40 -13.79 -18.31
C ALA A 35 -2.04 -13.09 -19.64
N ALA A 36 -2.79 -12.05 -20.02
CA ALA A 36 -2.53 -11.29 -21.25
C ALA A 36 -1.27 -10.40 -21.17
N HIS A 37 -0.83 -10.03 -19.96
CA HIS A 37 0.26 -9.08 -19.75
C HIS A 37 1.33 -9.60 -18.76
N PRO A 38 2.05 -10.68 -19.10
CA PRO A 38 3.03 -11.30 -18.19
C PRO A 38 4.28 -10.44 -17.94
N GLY A 39 4.55 -9.45 -18.80
CA GLY A 39 5.69 -8.53 -18.65
C GLY A 39 5.43 -7.33 -17.73
N LEU A 40 4.19 -7.13 -17.28
CA LEU A 40 3.86 -6.04 -16.34
C LEU A 40 4.18 -6.45 -14.90
N ARG A 41 4.73 -5.52 -14.13
CA ARG A 41 4.90 -5.69 -12.68
C ARG A 41 3.57 -5.40 -11.99
N TRP A 42 2.76 -6.44 -11.81
CA TRP A 42 1.54 -6.36 -11.03
C TRP A 42 1.84 -6.32 -9.53
N ASN A 43 1.08 -5.51 -8.79
CA ASN A 43 1.09 -5.58 -7.32
C ASN A 43 0.38 -6.86 -6.88
N ARG A 44 0.89 -7.49 -5.81
CA ARG A 44 0.24 -8.64 -5.19
C ARG A 44 -1.13 -8.24 -4.66
N ILE A 45 -2.15 -9.05 -4.90
CA ILE A 45 -3.54 -8.72 -4.52
C ILE A 45 -3.68 -8.53 -3.00
N GLU A 46 -2.88 -9.24 -2.21
CA GLU A 46 -2.85 -9.10 -0.75
C GLU A 46 -2.49 -7.67 -0.30
N ASP A 47 -1.64 -6.99 -1.07
CA ASP A 47 -1.13 -5.64 -0.80
C ASP A 47 -2.03 -4.52 -1.36
N TRP A 48 -3.14 -4.88 -2.04
CA TRP A 48 -4.05 -3.91 -2.63
C TRP A 48 -4.78 -3.11 -1.56
N HIS A 49 -4.89 -1.81 -1.82
CA HIS A 49 -5.56 -0.83 -0.98
C HIS A 49 -6.16 0.27 -1.84
N ILE A 50 -7.15 0.97 -1.28
CA ILE A 50 -7.66 2.21 -1.85
C ILE A 50 -6.97 3.37 -1.12
N THR A 51 -6.14 4.12 -1.83
CA THR A 51 -5.51 5.32 -1.26
C THR A 51 -6.55 6.41 -1.08
N LEU A 52 -6.68 6.92 0.15
CA LEU A 52 -7.60 8.01 0.48
C LEU A 52 -6.89 9.37 0.43
N ALA A 53 -5.65 9.45 0.92
CA ALA A 53 -4.86 10.67 0.91
C ALA A 53 -3.36 10.36 0.91
N PHE A 54 -2.58 11.12 0.12
CA PHE A 54 -1.12 11.13 0.21
C PHE A 54 -0.68 12.24 1.15
N LEU A 55 0.14 11.90 2.15
CA LEU A 55 0.62 12.86 3.16
C LEU A 55 2.04 13.37 2.84
N GLY A 56 2.72 12.75 1.88
CA GLY A 56 4.09 13.10 1.51
C GLY A 56 5.08 12.71 2.62
N GLU A 57 6.14 13.50 2.76
CA GLU A 57 7.16 13.30 3.77
C GLU A 57 6.69 13.79 5.14
N LEU A 58 6.72 12.90 6.13
CA LEU A 58 6.44 13.21 7.52
C LEU A 58 7.67 12.91 8.38
N PRO A 59 7.97 13.73 9.40
CA PRO A 59 8.95 13.37 10.41
C PRO A 59 8.55 12.05 11.09
N VAL A 60 9.51 11.13 11.30
CA VAL A 60 9.25 9.81 11.92
C VAL A 60 8.53 9.94 13.26
N ARG A 61 8.88 10.96 14.06
CA ARG A 61 8.20 11.27 15.34
C ARG A 61 6.69 11.52 15.20
N THR A 62 6.24 12.00 14.05
CA THR A 62 4.82 12.25 13.76
C THR A 62 4.11 10.95 13.43
N VAL A 63 4.76 10.06 12.68
CA VAL A 63 4.21 8.74 12.32
C VAL A 63 4.05 7.86 13.56
N GLN A 64 5.02 7.87 14.48
CA GLN A 64 4.98 7.05 15.71
C GLN A 64 3.86 7.40 16.70
N ARG A 65 3.15 8.52 16.49
CA ARG A 65 2.02 8.93 17.35
C ARG A 65 0.65 8.51 16.79
N LEU A 66 0.61 7.96 15.58
CA LEU A 66 -0.60 7.43 14.94
C LEU A 66 -0.79 5.97 15.35
#